data_AF-A0A5J5FFK1-F1
#
_entry.id   AF-A0A5J5FFK1-F1
#
_cell.length_a   1.000
_cell.length_b   1.000
_cell.length_c   1.000
_cell.angle_alpha   90.00
_cell.angle_beta   90.00
_cell.angle_gamma   90.00
#
_symmetry.space_group_name_H-M   'P 1'
#
loop_
_entity.id
_entity.type
_entity.pdbx_description
1 polymer ?
#
loop_
_entity_poly.entity_id
_entity_poly.type
_entity_poly.pdbx_seq_one_letter_code
_entity_poly.pdbx_strand_id
1 'polypeptide(L)'
;MIGAILAGGYGKRLKPITDSIPKALVEIKDNYTIMDRQLFDFSVMGIESVYILSGYLGNKIEERYGNRYRDMNIYYLREEKPLGTLYSLRNLIDEVKDDDIVLRNGDTVTDVNFLNFLRKAQDQKYYITMYVTRMKSPFGIVETFGDQIVQFREKPDLDHYINAGLYYIKSDAFPYFFEKYIDRDLETTVFPRMAREGLIGSYTEEAMWIGIDSEKDLERIRSDYRNRDDYPWGYSKVLYDDERSRLIEYSIKAGSDTEIDCGDGCIMRVQSGLGTFGDSTDGKFRNGDVRSMSGKIRISAFENTKLELIISKK
;
A
#
# COMPACT_ATOMS: atom_id res chain seq x y z
N MET A 1 -6.35 -5.22 18.09
CA MET A 1 -5.32 -4.73 17.15
C MET A 1 -5.63 -3.29 16.78
N ILE A 2 -4.61 -2.47 16.59
CA ILE A 2 -4.72 -1.05 16.25
C ILE A 2 -3.88 -0.73 15.01
N GLY A 3 -4.20 0.38 14.35
CA GLY A 3 -3.40 0.94 13.25
C GLY A 3 -2.47 2.03 13.76
N ALA A 4 -1.29 2.16 13.17
CA ALA A 4 -0.37 3.26 13.48
C ALA A 4 0.33 3.79 12.23
N ILE A 5 0.52 5.11 12.17
CA ILE A 5 1.22 5.79 11.06
C ILE A 5 2.38 6.61 11.60
N LEU A 6 3.60 6.33 11.14
CA LEU A 6 4.78 7.16 11.35
C LEU A 6 4.72 8.41 10.46
N ALA A 7 4.38 9.55 11.05
CA ALA A 7 4.16 10.82 10.36
C ALA A 7 5.00 11.99 10.94
N GLY A 8 6.10 11.69 11.65
CA GLY A 8 6.91 12.70 12.36
C GLY A 8 8.01 13.40 11.54
N GLY A 9 8.36 12.87 10.37
CA GLY A 9 9.51 13.31 9.59
C GLY A 9 9.34 14.67 8.88
N TYR A 10 10.46 15.38 8.67
CA TYR A 10 10.49 16.68 7.99
C TYR A 10 10.17 16.65 6.48
N GLY A 11 10.19 15.48 5.84
CA GLY A 11 9.94 15.37 4.39
C GLY A 11 10.94 16.13 3.50
N LYS A 12 12.19 16.35 3.96
CA LYS A 12 13.16 17.29 3.36
C LYS A 12 13.35 17.19 1.83
N ARG A 13 13.20 16.01 1.25
CA ARG A 13 13.37 15.76 -0.19
C ARG A 13 12.21 16.26 -1.07
N LEU A 14 11.07 16.61 -0.47
CA LEU A 14 9.88 17.16 -1.13
C LEU A 14 9.71 18.66 -0.90
N LYS A 15 10.73 19.36 -0.41
CA LYS A 15 10.70 20.82 -0.35
C LYS A 15 10.58 21.41 -1.77
N PRO A 16 9.80 22.50 -1.97
CA PRO A 16 9.20 23.35 -0.94
C PRO A 16 7.80 22.91 -0.46
N ILE A 17 7.21 21.86 -1.04
CA ILE A 17 5.86 21.39 -0.66
C ILE A 17 5.80 21.14 0.85
N THR A 18 6.78 20.39 1.37
CA THR A 18 6.80 20.02 2.79
C THR A 18 7.26 21.11 3.75
N ASP A 19 7.50 22.34 3.28
CA ASP A 19 7.70 23.49 4.19
C ASP A 19 6.38 23.95 4.82
N SER A 20 5.26 23.65 4.15
CA SER A 20 3.94 24.09 4.57
C SER A 20 2.98 22.94 4.88
N ILE A 21 3.22 21.73 4.38
CA ILE A 21 2.37 20.57 4.67
C ILE A 21 3.22 19.38 5.15
N PRO A 22 2.78 18.61 6.17
CA PRO A 22 3.45 17.37 6.52
C PRO A 22 3.36 16.40 5.35
N LYS A 23 4.38 15.57 5.17
CA LYS A 23 4.50 14.64 4.03
C LYS A 23 3.26 13.74 3.87
N ALA A 24 2.70 13.26 4.97
CA ALA A 24 1.51 12.43 4.97
C ALA A 24 0.24 13.12 4.41
N LEU A 25 0.22 14.47 4.38
CA LEU A 25 -0.86 15.26 3.79
C LEU A 25 -0.59 15.70 2.35
N VAL A 26 0.47 15.21 1.70
CA VAL A 26 0.69 15.47 0.27
C VAL A 26 -0.40 14.79 -0.54
N GLU A 27 -1.02 15.54 -1.44
CA GLU A 27 -2.12 15.07 -2.29
C GLU A 27 -1.63 14.21 -3.45
N ILE A 28 -2.22 13.00 -3.57
CA ILE A 28 -2.00 12.05 -4.66
C ILE A 28 -3.13 12.09 -5.70
N LYS A 29 -4.31 12.60 -5.32
CA LYS A 29 -5.36 13.12 -6.21
C LYS A 29 -6.11 14.24 -5.47
N ASP A 30 -6.95 15.01 -6.19
CA ASP A 30 -7.69 16.15 -5.61
C ASP A 30 -8.35 15.79 -4.27
N ASN A 31 -8.05 16.59 -3.24
CA ASN A 31 -8.54 16.43 -1.87
C ASN A 31 -8.25 15.06 -1.24
N TYR A 32 -7.31 14.28 -1.76
CA TYR A 32 -7.00 12.93 -1.31
C TYR A 32 -5.48 12.75 -1.16
N THR A 33 -5.07 12.61 0.10
CA THR A 33 -3.68 12.58 0.52
C THR A 33 -3.12 11.17 0.65
N ILE A 34 -1.81 11.06 0.87
CA ILE A 34 -1.18 9.79 1.27
C ILE A 34 -1.91 9.21 2.49
N MET A 35 -2.19 10.03 3.52
CA MET A 35 -2.85 9.57 4.73
C MET A 35 -4.32 9.17 4.50
N ASP A 36 -5.05 9.82 3.59
CA ASP A 36 -6.40 9.37 3.21
C ASP A 36 -6.39 7.96 2.64
N ARG A 37 -5.35 7.63 1.84
CA ARG A 37 -5.15 6.26 1.37
C ARG A 37 -4.83 5.29 2.50
N GLN A 38 -3.94 5.67 3.41
CA GLN A 38 -3.56 4.80 4.53
C GLN A 38 -4.72 4.55 5.50
N LEU A 39 -5.54 5.56 5.78
CA LEU A 39 -6.77 5.42 6.57
C LEU A 39 -7.79 4.53 5.86
N PHE A 40 -7.95 4.68 4.54
CA PHE A 40 -8.78 3.76 3.75
C PHE A 40 -8.29 2.31 3.89
N ASP A 41 -6.98 2.07 3.80
CA ASP A 41 -6.39 0.73 3.92
C ASP A 41 -6.64 0.12 5.32
N PHE A 42 -6.55 0.91 6.39
CA PHE A 42 -6.91 0.48 7.74
C PHE A 42 -8.39 0.14 7.90
N SER A 43 -9.27 0.94 7.29
CA SER A 43 -10.71 0.65 7.25
C SER A 43 -10.99 -0.69 6.54
N VAL A 44 -10.27 -1.00 5.47
CA VAL A 44 -10.37 -2.30 4.77
C VAL A 44 -9.94 -3.46 5.69
N MET A 45 -8.96 -3.26 6.57
CA MET A 45 -8.55 -4.26 7.56
C MET A 45 -9.52 -4.40 8.75
N GLY A 46 -10.54 -3.55 8.85
CA GLY A 46 -11.44 -3.49 10.01
C GLY A 46 -10.79 -2.89 11.26
N ILE A 47 -9.78 -2.03 11.11
CA ILE A 47 -9.16 -1.32 12.22
C ILE A 47 -10.03 -0.12 12.60
N GLU A 48 -10.43 -0.02 13.87
CA GLU A 48 -11.29 1.05 14.40
C GLU A 48 -10.53 2.14 15.16
N SER A 49 -9.31 1.86 15.61
CA SER A 49 -8.46 2.79 16.37
C SER A 49 -7.13 2.97 15.66
N VAL A 50 -6.82 4.21 15.28
CA VAL A 50 -5.59 4.57 14.56
C VAL A 50 -4.80 5.62 15.33
N TYR A 51 -3.52 5.36 15.55
CA TYR A 51 -2.59 6.28 16.19
C TYR A 51 -1.69 6.95 15.15
N ILE A 52 -1.68 8.28 15.15
CA ILE A 52 -0.82 9.08 14.29
C ILE A 52 0.39 9.53 15.11
N LEU A 53 1.54 8.94 14.81
CA LEU A 53 2.83 9.22 15.43
C LEU A 53 3.42 10.44 14.73
N SER A 54 3.00 11.62 15.17
CA SER A 54 3.27 12.88 14.47
C SER A 54 4.39 13.67 15.14
N GLY A 55 4.92 14.63 14.39
CA GLY A 55 6.02 15.48 14.84
C GLY A 55 5.96 16.83 14.15
N TYR A 56 6.89 17.07 13.23
CA TYR A 56 6.89 18.29 12.43
C TYR A 56 5.55 18.50 11.70
N LEU A 57 4.93 19.67 11.90
CA LEU A 57 3.61 20.04 11.38
C LEU A 57 2.45 19.09 11.77
N GLY A 58 2.59 18.33 12.86
CA GLY A 58 1.55 17.40 13.35
C GLY A 58 0.19 18.06 13.58
N ASN A 59 0.17 19.33 13.99
CA ASN A 59 -1.06 20.10 14.17
C ASN A 59 -1.92 20.21 12.89
N LYS A 60 -1.31 20.16 11.70
CA LYS A 60 -2.06 20.19 10.43
C LYS A 60 -2.78 18.87 10.16
N ILE A 61 -2.22 17.76 10.65
CA ILE A 61 -2.86 16.44 10.56
C ILE A 61 -4.09 16.43 11.46
N GLU A 62 -3.93 16.88 12.70
CA GLU A 62 -5.02 17.04 13.66
C GLU A 62 -6.14 17.96 13.13
N GLU A 63 -5.77 19.09 12.52
CA GLU A 63 -6.72 20.04 11.94
C GLU A 63 -7.54 19.44 10.78
N ARG A 64 -6.94 18.58 9.95
CA ARG A 64 -7.63 17.93 8.83
C ARG A 64 -8.58 16.82 9.30
N TYR A 65 -8.15 15.99 10.25
CA TYR A 65 -8.83 14.74 10.57
C TYR A 65 -9.60 14.76 11.89
N GLY A 66 -9.29 15.66 12.82
CA GLY A 66 -9.85 15.65 14.16
C GLY A 66 -9.64 14.30 14.85
N ASN A 67 -10.53 13.92 15.77
CA ASN A 67 -10.41 12.65 16.50
C ASN A 67 -11.19 11.50 15.87
N ARG A 68 -11.80 11.71 14.69
CA ARG A 68 -12.63 10.71 14.03
C ARG A 68 -12.60 10.86 12.51
N TYR A 69 -12.34 9.75 11.82
CA TYR A 69 -12.43 9.67 10.36
C TYR A 69 -13.30 8.49 9.97
N ARG A 70 -14.49 8.79 9.42
CA ARG A 70 -15.55 7.80 9.19
C ARG A 70 -15.89 7.08 10.50
N ASP A 71 -15.72 5.77 10.54
CA ASP A 71 -15.97 4.93 11.71
C ASP A 71 -14.74 4.69 12.59
N MET A 72 -13.58 5.28 12.22
CA MET A 72 -12.34 5.13 12.99
C MET A 72 -12.12 6.28 13.97
N ASN A 73 -11.68 5.94 15.18
CA ASN A 73 -11.12 6.88 16.15
C ASN A 73 -9.65 7.16 15.81
N ILE A 74 -9.27 8.44 15.84
CA ILE A 74 -7.91 8.87 15.59
C ILE A 74 -7.31 9.45 16.87
N TYR A 75 -6.15 8.94 17.25
CA TYR A 75 -5.36 9.37 18.38
C TYR A 75 -4.04 9.95 17.89
N TYR A 76 -3.51 10.96 18.59
CA TYR A 76 -2.29 11.64 18.19
C TYR A 76 -1.25 11.53 19.29
N LEU A 77 -0.10 10.95 18.94
CA LEU A 77 1.09 10.95 19.79
C LEU A 77 2.08 11.90 19.14
N ARG A 78 2.14 13.12 19.68
CA ARG A 78 2.90 14.23 19.10
C ARG A 78 4.25 14.37 19.79
N GLU A 79 5.30 14.41 18.97
CA GLU A 79 6.64 14.77 19.41
C GLU A 79 6.95 16.23 19.06
N GLU A 80 7.61 16.97 19.96
CA GLU A 80 8.06 18.34 19.67
C GLU A 80 9.11 18.37 18.54
N LYS A 81 9.92 17.31 18.45
CA LYS A 81 10.95 17.09 17.43
C LYS A 81 10.98 15.60 17.09
N PRO A 82 11.27 15.21 15.84
CA PRO A 82 11.37 13.80 15.49
C PRO A 82 12.54 13.16 16.26
N LEU A 83 12.22 12.28 17.20
CA LEU A 83 13.20 11.60 18.04
C LEU A 83 13.58 10.21 17.52
N GLY A 84 13.09 9.82 16.34
CA GLY A 84 13.39 8.56 15.66
C GLY A 84 12.24 7.56 15.75
N THR A 85 12.14 6.66 14.78
CA THR A 85 10.99 5.74 14.64
C THR A 85 10.84 4.79 15.82
N LEU A 86 11.95 4.42 16.47
CA LEU A 86 11.94 3.60 17.68
C LEU A 86 11.31 4.32 18.87
N TYR A 87 11.63 5.61 19.05
CA TYR A 87 11.07 6.41 20.14
C TYR A 87 9.56 6.58 19.97
N SER A 88 9.10 6.93 18.77
CA SER A 88 7.67 7.06 18.48
C SER A 88 6.93 5.75 18.76
N LEU A 89 7.48 4.61 18.35
CA LEU A 89 6.85 3.32 18.56
C LEU A 89 6.86 2.91 20.05
N ARG A 90 7.90 3.24 20.83
CA ARG A 90 7.89 3.01 22.29
C ARG A 90 6.76 3.75 22.98
N ASN A 91 6.57 5.04 22.65
CA ASN A 91 5.48 5.84 23.20
C ASN A 91 4.11 5.24 22.87
N LEU A 92 3.95 4.69 21.66
CA LEU A 92 2.73 3.98 21.29
C LEU A 92 2.54 2.72 22.12
N ILE A 93 3.58 1.90 22.26
CA ILE A 93 3.52 0.64 23.01
C ILE A 93 3.15 0.91 24.48
N ASP A 94 3.70 1.95 25.09
CA ASP A 94 3.35 2.34 26.47
C ASP A 94 1.87 2.72 26.64
N GLU A 95 1.24 3.25 25.58
CA GLU A 95 -0.18 3.64 25.54
C GLU A 95 -1.11 2.44 25.30
N VAL A 96 -0.80 1.56 24.34
CA VAL A 96 -1.74 0.49 23.89
C VAL A 96 -1.51 -0.86 24.58
N LYS A 97 -0.34 -1.05 25.21
CA LYS A 97 0.10 -2.19 26.03
C LYS A 97 0.01 -3.60 25.43
N ASP A 98 -1.18 -4.11 25.14
CA ASP A 98 -1.42 -5.51 24.80
C ASP A 98 -1.97 -5.72 23.38
N ASP A 99 -2.32 -4.65 22.67
CA ASP A 99 -2.86 -4.70 21.31
C ASP A 99 -1.77 -4.90 20.24
N ASP A 100 -1.95 -5.89 19.36
CA ASP A 100 -1.16 -6.01 18.12
C ASP A 100 -1.26 -4.74 17.25
N ILE A 101 -0.16 -4.38 16.60
CA ILE A 101 -0.02 -3.11 15.87
C ILE A 101 0.18 -3.38 14.37
N VAL A 102 -0.66 -2.77 13.53
CA VAL A 102 -0.37 -2.61 12.11
C VAL A 102 0.28 -1.25 11.90
N LEU A 103 1.60 -1.25 11.70
CA LEU A 103 2.41 -0.04 11.58
C LEU A 103 2.69 0.28 10.11
N ARG A 104 2.56 1.56 9.73
CA ARG A 104 2.92 2.06 8.40
C ARG A 104 3.84 3.26 8.45
N ASN A 105 4.78 3.32 7.50
CA ASN A 105 5.51 4.54 7.17
C ASN A 105 4.55 5.51 6.44
N GLY A 106 4.43 6.75 6.93
CA GLY A 106 3.48 7.76 6.46
C GLY A 106 3.76 8.34 5.07
N ASP A 107 4.69 7.77 4.33
CA ASP A 107 5.12 8.21 3.00
C ASP A 107 5.02 7.14 1.91
N THR A 108 4.40 6.01 2.22
CA THR A 108 4.23 4.90 1.29
C THR A 108 2.79 4.77 0.82
N VAL A 109 2.62 4.48 -0.47
CA VAL A 109 1.34 4.10 -1.09
C VAL A 109 1.51 2.73 -1.73
N THR A 110 0.54 1.83 -1.54
CA THR A 110 0.61 0.45 -2.04
C THR A 110 -0.77 -0.15 -2.30
N ASP A 111 -0.82 -1.06 -3.26
CA ASP A 111 -2.01 -1.84 -3.64
C ASP A 111 -2.00 -3.28 -3.12
N VAL A 112 -1.08 -3.58 -2.19
CA VAL A 112 -1.00 -4.89 -1.54
C VAL A 112 -2.37 -5.33 -1.01
N ASN A 113 -2.65 -6.62 -1.09
CA ASN A 113 -3.84 -7.18 -0.49
C ASN A 113 -3.71 -7.22 1.04
N PHE A 114 -4.15 -6.14 1.68
CA PHE A 114 -4.08 -5.94 3.13
C PHE A 114 -4.78 -7.03 3.95
N LEU A 115 -5.87 -7.62 3.45
CA LEU A 115 -6.55 -8.74 4.12
C LEU A 115 -5.70 -10.03 4.07
N ASN A 116 -5.06 -10.30 2.93
CA ASN A 116 -4.13 -11.42 2.82
C ASN A 116 -2.87 -11.21 3.67
N PHE A 117 -2.31 -9.99 3.67
CA PHE A 117 -1.20 -9.60 4.53
C PHE A 117 -1.54 -9.87 6.00
N LEU A 118 -2.68 -9.35 6.47
CA LEU A 118 -3.13 -9.50 7.85
C LEU A 118 -3.30 -10.98 8.24
N ARG A 119 -4.04 -11.75 7.44
CA ARG A 119 -4.25 -13.19 7.70
C ARG A 119 -2.92 -13.93 7.80
N LYS A 120 -2.02 -13.71 6.84
CA LYS A 120 -0.70 -14.36 6.84
C LYS A 120 0.15 -13.94 8.03
N ALA A 121 0.13 -12.66 8.41
CA ALA A 121 0.90 -12.16 9.54
C ALA A 121 0.41 -12.74 10.88
N GLN A 122 -0.90 -12.89 11.03
CA GLN A 122 -1.51 -13.50 12.22
C GLN A 122 -1.15 -15.00 12.33
N ASP A 123 -1.26 -15.73 11.23
CA ASP A 123 -0.96 -17.18 11.15
C ASP A 123 0.53 -17.50 11.30
N GLN A 124 1.41 -16.54 11.03
CA GLN A 124 2.86 -16.73 11.10
C GLN A 124 3.37 -16.85 12.54
N LYS A 125 4.38 -17.69 12.76
CA LYS A 125 5.07 -17.84 14.06
C LYS A 125 5.96 -16.67 14.46
N TYR A 126 6.12 -15.68 13.57
CA TYR A 126 7.03 -14.56 13.77
C TYR A 126 6.38 -13.49 14.64
N TYR A 127 7.22 -12.78 15.40
CA TYR A 127 6.82 -11.67 16.26
C TYR A 127 6.48 -10.42 15.44
N ILE A 128 7.17 -10.24 14.32
CA ILE A 128 6.91 -9.19 13.34
C ILE A 128 6.79 -9.83 11.97
N THR A 129 5.77 -9.44 11.21
CA THR A 129 5.68 -9.72 9.77
C THR A 129 5.88 -8.42 9.00
N MET A 130 6.95 -8.36 8.21
CA MET A 130 7.30 -7.20 7.39
C MET A 130 6.85 -7.42 5.96
N TYR A 131 6.12 -6.45 5.39
CA TYR A 131 5.91 -6.43 3.94
C TYR A 131 7.22 -6.01 3.25
N VAL A 132 7.68 -6.84 2.32
CA VAL A 132 8.86 -6.56 1.50
C VAL A 132 8.50 -6.65 0.02
N THR A 133 9.08 -5.76 -0.79
CA THR A 133 8.84 -5.70 -2.24
C THR A 133 10.15 -5.77 -3.01
N ARG A 134 10.11 -6.20 -4.27
CA ARG A 134 11.32 -6.27 -5.11
C ARG A 134 11.82 -4.85 -5.39
N MET A 135 13.13 -4.66 -5.28
CA MET A 135 13.76 -3.40 -5.62
C MET A 135 13.70 -3.19 -7.13
N LYS A 136 13.09 -2.08 -7.56
CA LYS A 136 13.21 -1.62 -8.94
C LYS A 136 14.46 -0.76 -9.06
N SER A 137 15.34 -1.08 -10.00
CA SER A 137 16.53 -0.26 -10.21
C SER A 137 16.14 1.16 -10.64
N PRO A 138 16.70 2.21 -10.01
CA PRO A 138 16.50 3.58 -10.47
C PRO A 138 17.24 3.86 -11.79
N PHE A 139 18.18 2.99 -12.18
CA PHE A 139 19.05 3.12 -13.35
C PHE A 139 18.90 1.93 -14.31
N GLY A 140 19.37 2.11 -15.55
CA GLY A 140 19.62 0.99 -16.46
C GLY A 140 20.79 0.14 -15.97
N ILE A 141 20.66 -1.18 -16.08
CA ILE A 141 21.69 -2.15 -15.71
C ILE A 141 22.26 -2.75 -16.98
N VAL A 142 23.59 -2.80 -17.06
CA VAL A 142 24.32 -3.36 -18.20
C VAL A 142 25.09 -4.60 -17.78
N GLU A 143 25.15 -5.57 -18.68
CA GLU A 143 26.08 -6.70 -18.60
C GLU A 143 27.19 -6.47 -19.63
N THR A 144 28.44 -6.67 -19.22
CA THR A 144 29.61 -6.44 -20.07
C THR A 144 30.43 -7.71 -20.28
N PHE A 145 31.07 -7.80 -21.44
CA PHE A 145 32.11 -8.78 -21.75
C PHE A 145 33.34 -8.02 -22.26
N GLY A 146 34.36 -7.89 -21.41
CA GLY A 146 35.44 -6.93 -21.63
C GLY A 146 34.89 -5.51 -21.75
N ASP A 147 35.21 -4.84 -22.85
CA ASP A 147 34.76 -3.46 -23.14
C ASP A 147 33.42 -3.40 -23.91
N GLN A 148 32.81 -4.55 -24.22
CA GLN A 148 31.54 -4.63 -24.95
C GLN A 148 30.35 -4.72 -23.98
N ILE A 149 29.30 -3.93 -24.22
CA ILE A 149 27.98 -4.12 -23.58
C ILE A 149 27.24 -5.22 -24.33
N VAL A 150 26.89 -6.31 -23.63
CA VAL A 150 26.17 -7.47 -24.21
C VAL A 150 24.68 -7.47 -23.88
N GLN A 151 24.28 -6.77 -22.80
CA GLN A 151 22.87 -6.59 -22.45
C GLN A 151 22.65 -5.23 -21.79
N PHE A 152 21.52 -4.60 -22.09
CA PHE A 152 21.04 -3.40 -21.41
C PHE A 152 19.60 -3.65 -20.96
N ARG A 153 19.35 -3.51 -19.66
CA ARG A 153 18.01 -3.62 -19.05
C ARG A 153 17.67 -2.28 -18.42
N GLU A 154 16.67 -1.59 -18.96
CA GLU A 154 16.22 -0.31 -18.38
C GLU A 154 15.35 -0.56 -17.14
N LYS A 155 15.77 -0.02 -15.98
CA LYS A 155 15.03 -0.08 -14.70
C LYS A 155 14.41 -1.46 -14.40
N PRO A 156 15.17 -2.57 -14.50
CA PRO A 156 14.64 -3.90 -14.22
C PRO A 156 14.30 -4.04 -12.74
N ASP A 157 13.44 -5.01 -12.44
CA ASP A 157 13.32 -5.52 -11.08
C ASP A 157 14.59 -6.31 -10.74
N LEU A 158 15.14 -6.03 -9.56
CA LEU A 158 16.32 -6.68 -9.03
C LEU A 158 15.92 -7.88 -8.16
N ASP A 159 16.83 -8.84 -8.05
CA ASP A 159 16.67 -9.97 -7.11
C ASP A 159 17.07 -9.57 -5.68
N HIS A 160 16.56 -8.42 -5.23
CA HIS A 160 16.75 -7.88 -3.89
C HIS A 160 15.40 -7.42 -3.39
N TYR A 161 15.08 -7.75 -2.15
CA TYR A 161 13.90 -7.24 -1.47
C TYR A 161 14.25 -6.01 -0.64
N ILE A 162 13.34 -5.04 -0.63
CA ILE A 162 13.42 -3.85 0.20
C ILE A 162 12.25 -3.83 1.18
N ASN A 163 12.50 -3.22 2.34
CA ASN A 163 11.48 -2.94 3.33
C ASN A 163 10.43 -1.97 2.73
N ALA A 164 9.16 -2.40 2.72
CA ALA A 164 8.07 -1.64 2.13
C ALA A 164 7.35 -0.72 3.14
N GLY A 165 7.81 -0.65 4.39
CA GLY A 165 7.25 0.28 5.39
C GLY A 165 5.85 -0.09 5.86
N LEU A 166 5.49 -1.39 5.84
CA LEU A 166 4.26 -1.94 6.40
C LEU A 166 4.62 -3.15 7.26
N TYR A 167 4.14 -3.17 8.50
CA TYR A 167 4.48 -4.18 9.49
C TYR A 167 3.25 -4.60 10.26
N TYR A 168 3.18 -5.88 10.60
CA TYR A 168 2.31 -6.41 11.65
C TYR A 168 3.19 -6.79 12.83
N ILE A 169 2.98 -6.18 13.98
CA ILE A 169 3.80 -6.34 15.18
C ILE A 169 2.91 -6.97 16.24
N LYS A 170 3.24 -8.20 16.66
CA LYS A 170 2.56 -8.86 17.78
C LYS A 170 2.95 -8.18 19.08
N SER A 171 2.04 -8.10 20.05
CA SER A 171 2.36 -7.53 21.37
C SER A 171 3.51 -8.27 22.08
N ASP A 172 3.68 -9.56 21.81
CA ASP A 172 4.84 -10.36 22.25
C ASP A 172 6.20 -9.77 21.80
N ALA A 173 6.22 -8.93 20.75
CA ALA A 173 7.42 -8.26 20.25
C ALA A 173 7.84 -7.06 21.09
N PHE A 174 6.94 -6.53 21.94
CA PHE A 174 7.15 -5.28 22.66
C PHE A 174 8.42 -5.22 23.51
N PRO A 175 8.81 -6.27 24.26
CA PRO A 175 10.04 -6.25 25.04
C PRO A 175 11.30 -5.92 24.22
N TYR A 176 11.34 -6.37 22.95
CA TYR A 176 12.47 -6.14 22.05
C TYR A 176 12.66 -4.66 21.69
N PHE A 177 11.59 -3.86 21.73
CA PHE A 177 11.66 -2.43 21.46
C PHE A 177 12.23 -1.65 22.65
N PHE A 178 12.16 -2.14 23.89
CA PHE A 178 12.65 -1.43 25.08
C PHE A 178 14.10 -1.72 25.45
N GLU A 179 14.80 -2.52 24.65
CA GLU A 179 16.22 -2.78 24.87
C GLU A 179 17.12 -1.55 24.65
N LYS A 180 18.36 -1.66 25.11
CA LYS A 180 19.34 -0.57 24.99
C LYS A 180 19.91 -0.54 23.57
N TYR A 181 19.42 0.40 22.76
CA TYR A 181 19.96 0.71 21.45
C TYR A 181 20.64 2.09 21.44
N ILE A 182 21.69 2.21 20.63
CA ILE A 182 22.44 3.47 20.45
C ILE A 182 21.71 4.39 19.49
N ASP A 183 21.22 3.82 18.38
CA ASP A 183 20.49 4.55 17.35
C ASP A 183 18.99 4.62 17.69
N ARG A 184 18.27 5.51 17.02
CA ARG A 184 16.87 5.86 17.30
C ARG A 184 15.89 5.35 16.25
N ASP A 185 16.38 4.69 15.22
CA ASP A 185 15.56 4.19 14.12
C ASP A 185 15.43 2.66 14.19
N LEU A 186 14.24 2.14 13.90
CA LEU A 186 13.92 0.71 13.92
C LEU A 186 14.81 -0.09 12.95
N GLU A 187 15.09 0.51 11.80
CA GLU A 187 15.82 -0.05 10.67
C GLU A 187 17.28 -0.36 10.99
N THR A 188 17.89 0.36 11.92
CA THR A 188 19.28 0.19 12.34
C THR A 188 19.41 -0.53 13.69
N THR A 189 18.29 -0.78 14.38
CA THR A 189 18.26 -1.28 15.76
C THR A 189 17.49 -2.60 15.90
N VAL A 190 16.17 -2.51 16.09
CA VAL A 190 15.27 -3.62 16.43
C VAL A 190 15.19 -4.61 15.28
N PHE A 191 15.02 -4.14 14.04
CA PHE A 191 14.85 -5.05 12.91
C PHE A 191 16.09 -5.91 12.64
N PRO A 192 17.32 -5.36 12.52
CA PRO A 192 18.51 -6.18 12.31
C PRO A 192 18.75 -7.16 13.46
N ARG A 193 18.45 -6.77 14.70
CA ARG A 193 18.57 -7.65 15.87
C ARG A 193 17.60 -8.82 15.73
N MET A 194 16.29 -8.55 15.66
CA MET A 194 15.26 -9.59 15.70
C MET A 194 15.32 -10.50 14.47
N ALA A 195 15.75 -9.96 13.32
CA ALA A 195 16.01 -10.76 12.12
C ALA A 195 17.12 -11.79 12.33
N ARG A 196 18.23 -11.43 13.00
CA ARG A 196 19.31 -12.39 13.33
C ARG A 196 18.86 -13.53 14.24
N GLU A 197 17.85 -13.29 15.07
CA GLU A 197 17.25 -14.29 15.97
C GLU A 197 16.12 -15.09 15.29
N GLY A 198 15.80 -14.83 14.02
CA GLY A 198 14.75 -15.53 13.29
C GLY A 198 13.33 -15.18 13.75
N LEU A 199 13.15 -14.00 14.36
CA LEU A 199 11.88 -13.55 14.95
C LEU A 199 11.04 -12.69 14.00
N ILE A 200 11.59 -12.29 12.85
CA ILE A 200 10.91 -11.50 11.82
C ILE A 200 10.62 -12.39 10.61
N GLY A 201 9.36 -12.37 10.17
CA GLY A 201 8.89 -12.97 8.93
C GLY A 201 8.71 -11.94 7.83
N SER A 202 8.67 -12.40 6.59
CA SER A 202 8.36 -11.58 5.43
C SER A 202 7.00 -11.93 4.84
N TYR A 203 6.30 -10.92 4.34
CA TYR A 203 5.21 -11.06 3.38
C TYR A 203 5.63 -10.42 2.06
N THR A 204 5.36 -11.09 0.94
CA THR A 204 5.68 -10.61 -0.40
C THR A 204 4.46 -10.77 -1.29
N GLU A 205 4.20 -9.77 -2.13
CA GLU A 205 3.14 -9.79 -3.13
C GLU A 205 3.55 -8.93 -4.32
N GLU A 206 3.18 -9.35 -5.53
CA GLU A 206 3.29 -8.50 -6.71
C GLU A 206 2.16 -7.47 -6.69
N ALA A 207 2.45 -6.30 -6.13
CA ALA A 207 1.55 -5.17 -6.04
C ALA A 207 2.29 -3.86 -6.28
N MET A 208 1.56 -2.83 -6.71
CA MET A 208 2.12 -1.49 -6.79
C MET A 208 2.57 -1.05 -5.39
N TRP A 209 3.80 -0.56 -5.29
CA TRP A 209 4.33 0.10 -4.09
C TRP A 209 5.19 1.28 -4.53
N ILE A 210 4.96 2.43 -3.90
CA ILE A 210 5.70 3.66 -4.14
C ILE A 210 5.97 4.33 -2.78
N GLY A 211 7.25 4.51 -2.44
CA GLY A 211 7.68 5.49 -1.45
C GLY A 211 7.74 6.87 -2.10
N ILE A 212 6.97 7.83 -1.59
CA ILE A 212 6.86 9.16 -2.19
C ILE A 212 7.97 10.03 -1.60
N ASP A 213 9.13 10.06 -2.24
CA ASP A 213 10.31 10.73 -1.69
C ASP A 213 10.81 11.91 -2.52
N SER A 214 10.38 11.98 -3.77
CA SER A 214 10.74 13.00 -4.72
C SER A 214 9.53 13.47 -5.52
N GLU A 215 9.67 14.60 -6.20
CA GLU A 215 8.64 15.11 -7.12
C GLU A 215 8.30 14.10 -8.21
N LYS A 216 9.29 13.34 -8.70
CA LYS A 216 9.09 12.26 -9.67
C LYS A 216 8.20 11.13 -9.13
N ASP A 217 8.34 10.79 -7.85
CA ASP A 217 7.47 9.79 -7.23
C ASP A 217 6.04 10.33 -7.10
N LEU A 218 5.91 11.63 -6.80
CA LEU A 218 4.63 12.32 -6.71
C LEU A 218 3.92 12.41 -8.09
N GLU A 219 4.64 12.72 -9.15
CA GLU A 219 4.12 12.69 -10.52
C GLU A 219 3.66 11.29 -10.91
N ARG A 220 4.47 10.27 -10.58
CA ARG A 220 4.15 8.87 -10.86
C ARG A 220 2.87 8.45 -10.14
N ILE A 221 2.76 8.69 -8.83
CA ILE A 221 1.57 8.29 -8.07
C ILE A 221 0.33 9.06 -8.53
N ARG A 222 0.45 10.35 -8.87
CA ARG A 222 -0.68 11.13 -9.42
C ARG A 222 -1.13 10.63 -10.78
N SER A 223 -0.20 10.19 -11.63
CA SER A 223 -0.53 9.52 -12.89
C SER A 223 -1.25 8.18 -12.66
N ASP A 224 -0.81 7.41 -11.67
CA ASP A 224 -1.44 6.15 -11.29
C ASP A 224 -2.85 6.37 -10.73
N TYR A 225 -3.08 7.44 -9.97
CA TYR A 225 -4.36 7.80 -9.37
C TYR A 225 -5.30 8.61 -10.27
N ARG A 226 -4.88 8.99 -11.48
CA ARG A 226 -5.73 9.71 -12.42
C ARG A 226 -6.94 8.86 -12.82
N ASN A 227 -8.14 9.41 -12.66
CA ASN A 227 -9.43 8.75 -12.93
C ASN A 227 -9.58 7.38 -12.23
N ARG A 228 -9.00 7.25 -11.03
CA ARG A 228 -9.00 6.03 -10.24
C ARG A 228 -9.90 6.15 -9.01
N ASP A 229 -10.75 5.14 -8.85
CA ASP A 229 -11.58 4.92 -7.67
C ASP A 229 -11.18 3.63 -6.98
N ASP A 230 -11.01 3.71 -5.66
CA ASP A 230 -10.55 2.62 -4.81
C ASP A 230 -11.71 1.97 -4.06
N TYR A 231 -11.67 0.66 -3.97
CA TYR A 231 -12.66 -0.18 -3.31
C TYR A 231 -11.97 -1.21 -2.41
N PRO A 232 -12.66 -1.78 -1.40
CA PRO A 232 -12.07 -2.82 -0.57
C PRO A 232 -11.49 -3.99 -1.39
N TRP A 233 -12.22 -4.40 -2.43
CA TRP A 233 -11.83 -5.47 -3.35
C TRP A 233 -10.72 -5.08 -4.34
N GLY A 234 -10.32 -3.81 -4.46
CA GLY A 234 -9.35 -3.38 -5.48
C GLY A 234 -9.55 -1.94 -5.97
N TYR A 235 -9.48 -1.71 -7.27
CA TYR A 235 -9.74 -0.39 -7.86
C TYR A 235 -10.34 -0.49 -9.27
N SER A 236 -10.98 0.59 -9.72
CA SER A 236 -11.27 0.83 -11.13
C SER A 236 -10.58 2.11 -11.62
N LYS A 237 -10.10 2.12 -12.86
CA LYS A 237 -9.41 3.25 -13.46
C LYS A 237 -9.88 3.48 -14.89
N VAL A 238 -10.41 4.66 -15.18
CA VAL A 238 -10.80 5.02 -16.56
C VAL A 238 -9.53 5.39 -17.33
N LEU A 239 -9.15 4.53 -18.27
CA LEU A 239 -7.96 4.71 -19.12
C LEU A 239 -8.27 5.61 -20.32
N TYR A 240 -9.47 5.49 -20.87
CA TYR A 240 -9.92 6.22 -22.04
C TYR A 240 -11.43 6.44 -21.98
N ASP A 241 -11.88 7.64 -22.36
CA ASP A 241 -13.30 8.01 -22.36
C ASP A 241 -13.54 9.09 -23.43
N ASP A 242 -14.18 8.72 -24.53
CA ASP A 242 -14.53 9.63 -25.63
C ASP A 242 -16.02 9.50 -26.01
N GLU A 243 -16.44 10.14 -27.10
CA GLU A 243 -17.84 10.07 -27.57
C GLU A 243 -18.25 8.67 -28.05
N ARG A 244 -17.29 7.83 -28.46
CA ARG A 244 -17.55 6.54 -29.10
C ARG A 244 -17.36 5.36 -28.17
N SER A 245 -16.52 5.48 -27.16
CA SER A 245 -16.07 4.36 -26.37
C SER A 245 -15.53 4.76 -25.01
N ARG A 246 -15.50 3.78 -24.11
CA ARG A 246 -14.92 3.90 -22.77
C ARG A 246 -14.10 2.65 -22.46
N LEU A 247 -12.89 2.84 -21.94
CA LEU A 247 -12.00 1.77 -21.48
C LEU A 247 -11.74 1.96 -19.99
N ILE A 248 -12.07 0.94 -19.21
CA ILE A 248 -11.88 0.92 -17.76
C ILE A 248 -11.00 -0.27 -17.38
N GLU A 249 -9.89 -0.02 -16.68
CA GLU A 249 -9.10 -1.05 -16.02
C GLU A 249 -9.74 -1.37 -14.66
N TYR A 250 -9.87 -2.64 -14.32
CA TYR A 250 -10.17 -3.11 -12.98
C TYR A 250 -8.99 -3.91 -12.46
N SER A 251 -8.55 -3.63 -11.24
CA SER A 251 -7.64 -4.48 -10.48
C SER A 251 -8.40 -5.05 -9.31
N ILE A 252 -8.53 -6.38 -9.24
CA ILE A 252 -9.29 -7.10 -8.22
C ILE A 252 -8.32 -7.95 -7.42
N LYS A 253 -8.32 -7.76 -6.10
CA LYS A 253 -7.42 -8.45 -5.18
C LYS A 253 -7.83 -9.93 -5.04
N ALA A 254 -6.84 -10.80 -4.92
CA ALA A 254 -7.07 -12.23 -4.69
C ALA A 254 -8.00 -12.50 -3.49
N GLY A 255 -8.97 -13.39 -3.67
CA GLY A 255 -9.98 -13.74 -2.68
C GLY A 255 -11.13 -12.73 -2.55
N SER A 256 -11.20 -11.71 -3.41
CA SER A 256 -12.29 -10.72 -3.40
C SER A 256 -13.38 -11.08 -4.42
N ASP A 257 -14.61 -10.72 -4.05
CA ASP A 257 -15.76 -10.69 -4.95
C ASP A 257 -16.12 -9.24 -5.29
N THR A 258 -16.57 -9.00 -6.51
CA THR A 258 -17.14 -7.72 -6.94
C THR A 258 -18.21 -7.91 -8.01
N GLU A 259 -18.99 -6.86 -8.29
CA GLU A 259 -19.96 -6.82 -9.39
C GLU A 259 -19.59 -5.66 -10.33
N ILE A 260 -19.50 -5.95 -11.63
CA ILE A 260 -19.24 -4.97 -12.68
C ILE A 260 -20.47 -4.87 -13.58
N ASP A 261 -20.93 -3.65 -13.85
CA ASP A 261 -22.06 -3.40 -14.74
C ASP A 261 -21.58 -3.12 -16.17
N CYS A 262 -21.95 -4.01 -17.10
CA CYS A 262 -21.68 -3.89 -18.52
C CYS A 262 -22.80 -3.18 -19.31
N GLY A 263 -23.88 -2.76 -18.65
CA GLY A 263 -25.02 -2.12 -19.30
C GLY A 263 -25.58 -2.96 -20.46
N ASP A 264 -25.84 -2.31 -21.60
CA ASP A 264 -26.34 -2.95 -22.83
C ASP A 264 -25.35 -3.94 -23.46
N GLY A 265 -24.05 -3.84 -23.14
CA GLY A 265 -23.01 -4.67 -23.73
C GLY A 265 -21.60 -4.09 -23.56
N CYS A 266 -20.66 -4.98 -23.25
CA CYS A 266 -19.25 -4.68 -23.09
C CYS A 266 -18.38 -5.81 -23.67
N ILE A 267 -17.11 -5.51 -23.94
CA ILE A 267 -16.07 -6.51 -24.13
C ILE A 267 -15.19 -6.49 -22.89
N MET A 268 -15.09 -7.63 -22.21
CA MET A 268 -14.23 -7.82 -21.05
C MET A 268 -13.00 -8.63 -21.46
N ARG A 269 -11.81 -8.09 -21.19
CA ARG A 269 -10.51 -8.73 -21.47
C ARG A 269 -9.74 -8.95 -20.18
N VAL A 270 -9.28 -10.17 -19.93
CA VAL A 270 -8.43 -10.51 -18.79
C VAL A 270 -6.96 -10.27 -19.17
N GLN A 271 -6.32 -9.30 -18.53
CA GLN A 271 -4.89 -9.01 -18.71
C GLN A 271 -3.99 -9.93 -17.89
N SER A 272 -4.47 -10.36 -16.72
CA SER A 272 -3.76 -11.26 -15.82
C SER A 272 -4.71 -11.79 -14.74
N GLY A 273 -4.35 -12.91 -14.12
CA GLY A 273 -5.09 -13.52 -13.02
C GLY A 273 -6.01 -14.67 -13.43
N LEU A 274 -6.71 -15.19 -12.43
CA LEU A 274 -7.56 -16.37 -12.50
C LEU A 274 -8.79 -16.14 -11.60
N GLY A 275 -9.96 -16.56 -12.07
CA GLY A 275 -11.21 -16.40 -11.32
C GLY A 275 -12.42 -16.94 -12.06
N THR A 276 -13.61 -16.49 -11.66
CA THR A 276 -14.89 -16.81 -12.32
C THR A 276 -15.74 -15.57 -12.59
N PHE A 277 -16.45 -15.60 -13.72
CA PHE A 277 -17.59 -14.74 -14.01
C PHE A 277 -18.88 -15.47 -13.62
N GLY A 278 -19.66 -14.91 -12.70
CA GLY A 278 -20.85 -15.54 -12.14
C GLY A 278 -20.55 -16.69 -11.17
N ASP A 279 -21.61 -17.35 -10.72
CA ASP A 279 -21.56 -18.39 -9.67
C ASP A 279 -21.36 -19.83 -10.24
N SER A 280 -21.23 -20.00 -11.56
CA SER A 280 -21.11 -21.32 -12.20
C SER A 280 -19.67 -21.70 -12.54
N THR A 281 -19.37 -23.00 -12.57
CA THR A 281 -18.04 -23.52 -12.94
C THR A 281 -17.65 -23.25 -14.40
N ASP A 282 -18.63 -22.95 -15.26
CA ASP A 282 -18.43 -22.56 -16.66
C ASP A 282 -17.99 -21.09 -16.81
N GLY A 283 -18.04 -20.34 -15.72
CA GLY A 283 -17.63 -18.94 -15.63
C GLY A 283 -16.12 -18.71 -15.55
N LYS A 284 -15.30 -19.76 -15.45
CA LYS A 284 -13.85 -19.62 -15.21
C LYS A 284 -13.17 -18.77 -16.28
N PHE A 285 -12.29 -17.86 -15.87
CA PHE A 285 -11.45 -17.07 -16.77
C PHE A 285 -9.98 -17.18 -16.39
N ARG A 286 -9.10 -16.91 -17.35
CA ARG A 286 -7.64 -16.83 -17.19
C ARG A 286 -7.05 -15.71 -18.05
N ASN A 287 -5.76 -15.45 -17.86
CA ASN A 287 -5.01 -14.50 -18.68
C ASN A 287 -5.25 -14.70 -20.19
N GLY A 288 -5.58 -13.61 -20.88
CA GLY A 288 -5.82 -13.57 -22.33
C GLY A 288 -7.26 -13.82 -22.75
N ASP A 289 -8.14 -14.22 -21.83
CA ASP A 289 -9.55 -14.44 -22.15
C ASP A 289 -10.26 -13.13 -22.52
N VAL A 290 -11.10 -13.19 -23.56
CA VAL A 290 -11.94 -12.09 -24.02
C VAL A 290 -13.38 -12.57 -24.13
N ARG A 291 -14.33 -11.82 -23.55
CA ARG A 291 -15.75 -12.18 -23.56
C ARG A 291 -16.63 -10.97 -23.81
N SER A 292 -17.67 -11.16 -24.62
CA SER A 292 -18.78 -10.22 -24.71
C SER A 292 -19.76 -10.50 -23.57
N MET A 293 -20.07 -9.47 -22.79
CA MET A 293 -20.96 -9.56 -21.63
C MET A 293 -21.99 -8.42 -21.67
N SER A 294 -23.08 -8.56 -20.93
CA SER A 294 -24.13 -7.53 -20.78
C SER A 294 -24.75 -7.63 -19.39
N GLY A 295 -25.24 -6.52 -18.86
CA GLY A 295 -25.80 -6.44 -17.51
C GLY A 295 -24.74 -6.57 -16.42
N LYS A 296 -25.19 -6.96 -15.22
CA LYS A 296 -24.36 -7.10 -14.03
C LYS A 296 -23.63 -8.43 -14.01
N ILE A 297 -22.30 -8.37 -13.91
CA ILE A 297 -21.41 -9.53 -13.90
C ILE A 297 -20.74 -9.60 -12.53
N ARG A 298 -21.05 -10.65 -11.77
CA ARG A 298 -20.29 -11.00 -10.56
C ARG A 298 -18.93 -11.57 -10.96
N ILE A 299 -17.89 -11.17 -10.26
CA ILE A 299 -16.52 -11.61 -10.47
C ILE A 299 -15.94 -12.08 -9.15
N SER A 300 -15.40 -13.29 -9.13
CA SER A 300 -14.64 -13.85 -8.01
C SER A 300 -13.19 -14.05 -8.44
N ALA A 301 -12.26 -13.32 -7.83
CA ALA A 301 -10.85 -13.39 -8.17
C ALA A 301 -10.12 -14.39 -7.26
N PHE A 302 -9.53 -15.45 -7.83
CA PHE A 302 -8.71 -16.40 -7.06
C PHE A 302 -7.27 -15.91 -6.90
N GLU A 303 -6.81 -15.10 -7.86
CA GLU A 303 -5.51 -14.41 -7.85
C GLU A 303 -5.70 -12.91 -8.05
N ASN A 304 -4.66 -12.10 -7.81
CA ASN A 304 -4.69 -10.69 -8.18
C ASN A 304 -4.95 -10.58 -9.69
N THR A 305 -6.08 -9.99 -10.04
CA THR A 305 -6.64 -10.04 -11.38
C THR A 305 -6.70 -8.64 -11.97
N LYS A 306 -6.21 -8.47 -13.21
CA LYS A 306 -6.41 -7.26 -13.99
C LYS A 306 -7.34 -7.52 -15.16
N LEU A 307 -8.38 -6.71 -15.26
CA LEU A 307 -9.39 -6.76 -16.32
C LEU A 307 -9.44 -5.42 -17.04
N GLU A 308 -9.76 -5.46 -18.33
CA GLU A 308 -10.14 -4.30 -19.12
C GLU A 308 -11.58 -4.46 -19.57
N LEU A 309 -12.37 -3.41 -19.37
CA LEU A 309 -13.75 -3.30 -19.81
C LEU A 309 -13.83 -2.27 -20.93
N ILE A 310 -14.21 -2.70 -22.12
CA ILE A 310 -14.41 -1.85 -23.30
C ILE A 310 -15.91 -1.72 -23.52
N ILE A 311 -16.41 -0.49 -23.47
CA ILE A 311 -17.82 -0.17 -23.69
C ILE A 311 -17.90 0.69 -24.95
N SER A 312 -18.71 0.29 -25.94
CA SER A 312 -19.05 1.14 -27.08
C SER A 312 -20.25 2.01 -26.73
N LYS A 313 -20.09 3.33 -26.90
CA LYS A 313 -21.19 4.30 -26.77
C LYS A 313 -21.89 4.42 -28.12
N LYS A 314 -23.22 4.48 -28.08
CA LYS A 314 -24.06 4.71 -29.26
C LYS A 314 -24.11 6.19 -29.58
#